data_AF-A0A924EPF4-F1
#
_entry.id   AF-A0A924EPF4-F1
#
_cell.length_a   1.000
_cell.length_b   1.000
_cell.length_c   1.000
_cell.angle_alpha   90.00
_cell.angle_beta   90.00
_cell.angle_gamma   90.00
#
_symmetry.space_group_name_H-M   'P 1'
#
loop_
_entity.id
_entity.type
_entity.pdbx_description
1 polymer ?
#
loop_
_entity_poly.entity_id
_entity_poly.type
_entity_poly.pdbx_seq_one_letter_code
_entity_poly.pdbx_strand_id
1 'polypeptide(L)'
;MSNELINSDPLDIEDLLTKVEKSFDIKFVDNEFVDVKTFGELSDRIIDKINLENSDSCTTQQAFYKLRKAMLKVTDYGNIKSETLLSELFPKQNRISKIKKLEDNLGFKIGILEPKLILTLLLFLLLLSSFILIFIEWKIGIPCFILSIVGFKIINKFGKEFKLKTVGELTEKITREHYLKSRSNPKTFNRNEVEIMLAKWFSSELILDDLTKESKLG
;
A
#
# COMPACT_ATOMS: atom_id res chain seq x y z
N MET A 1 31.10 -7.42 -1.72
CA MET A 1 29.80 -7.07 -1.12
C MET A 1 28.81 -8.09 -1.64
N SER A 2 28.36 -8.97 -0.76
CA SER A 2 27.47 -10.09 -1.08
C SER A 2 26.04 -9.57 -1.27
N ASN A 3 25.63 -9.42 -2.53
CA ASN A 3 24.28 -9.05 -2.94
C ASN A 3 23.35 -10.26 -2.84
N GLU A 4 22.85 -10.51 -1.65
CA GLU A 4 22.07 -11.68 -1.32
C GLU A 4 20.65 -11.29 -0.88
N LEU A 5 19.62 -11.62 -1.67
CA LEU A 5 18.24 -11.79 -1.17
C LEU A 5 18.11 -13.09 -0.35
N ILE A 6 19.22 -13.68 0.12
CA ILE A 6 19.32 -15.04 0.68
C ILE A 6 18.54 -15.21 2.00
N ASN A 7 18.00 -14.13 2.59
CA ASN A 7 17.27 -14.20 3.87
C ASN A 7 15.83 -13.68 3.80
N SER A 8 15.26 -13.43 2.63
CA SER A 8 13.85 -13.04 2.53
C SER A 8 12.94 -14.26 2.65
N ASP A 9 11.97 -14.22 3.57
CA ASP A 9 10.99 -15.29 3.75
C ASP A 9 10.21 -15.47 2.43
N PRO A 10 10.05 -16.70 1.90
CA PRO A 10 9.19 -16.95 0.75
C PRO A 10 7.79 -16.33 0.87
N LEU A 11 7.24 -16.24 2.09
CA LEU A 11 5.97 -15.57 2.38
C LEU A 11 6.02 -14.06 2.12
N ASP A 12 7.13 -13.39 2.43
CA ASP A 12 7.29 -11.96 2.18
C ASP A 12 7.35 -11.67 0.67
N ILE A 13 7.98 -12.55 -0.09
CA ILE A 13 8.02 -12.47 -1.57
C ILE A 13 6.62 -12.72 -2.15
N GLU A 14 5.91 -13.74 -1.66
CA GLU A 14 4.53 -14.04 -2.09
C GLU A 14 3.57 -12.88 -1.80
N ASP A 15 3.67 -12.25 -0.63
CA ASP A 15 2.90 -11.07 -0.26
C ASP A 15 3.21 -9.88 -1.19
N LEU A 16 4.47 -9.70 -1.56
CA LEU A 16 4.89 -8.64 -2.49
C LEU A 16 4.34 -8.91 -3.90
N LEU A 17 4.47 -10.14 -4.41
CA LEU A 17 3.90 -10.55 -5.69
C LEU A 17 2.38 -10.33 -5.73
N THR A 18 1.67 -10.64 -4.63
CA THR A 18 0.24 -10.35 -4.50
C THR A 18 -0.08 -8.85 -4.60
N LYS A 19 0.80 -7.97 -4.11
CA LYS A 19 0.64 -6.51 -4.27
C LYS A 19 0.91 -6.08 -5.73
N VAL A 20 1.90 -6.68 -6.40
CA VAL A 20 2.20 -6.44 -7.82
C VAL A 20 1.01 -6.83 -8.70
N GLU A 21 0.45 -8.03 -8.50
CA GLU A 21 -0.76 -8.49 -9.19
C GLU A 21 -1.89 -7.47 -9.12
N LYS A 22 -2.17 -6.95 -7.90
CA LYS A 22 -3.23 -5.96 -7.68
C LYS A 22 -2.95 -4.62 -8.36
N SER A 23 -1.68 -4.21 -8.44
CA SER A 23 -1.29 -2.91 -9.01
C SER A 23 -1.34 -2.91 -10.54
N PHE A 24 -0.94 -4.03 -11.14
CA PHE A 24 -0.85 -4.23 -12.60
C PHE A 24 -2.01 -5.05 -13.19
N ASP A 25 -2.98 -5.45 -12.39
CA ASP A 25 -4.13 -6.28 -12.81
C ASP A 25 -3.70 -7.55 -13.58
N ILE A 26 -2.63 -8.19 -13.08
CA ILE A 26 -2.08 -9.44 -13.61
C ILE A 26 -2.27 -10.58 -12.61
N LYS A 27 -2.08 -11.81 -13.08
CA LYS A 27 -2.10 -13.01 -12.25
C LYS A 27 -0.90 -13.89 -12.56
N PHE A 28 -0.15 -14.23 -11.53
CA PHE A 28 0.91 -15.23 -11.60
C PHE A 28 0.31 -16.61 -11.38
N VAL A 29 0.89 -17.61 -12.05
CA VAL A 29 0.52 -19.01 -11.83
C VAL A 29 1.50 -19.67 -10.86
N ASP A 30 1.07 -20.74 -10.21
CA ASP A 30 1.94 -21.52 -9.33
C ASP A 30 3.20 -21.94 -10.07
N ASN A 31 4.34 -21.85 -9.37
CA ASN A 31 5.67 -22.21 -9.89
C ASN A 31 6.20 -21.34 -11.06
N GLU A 32 5.59 -20.20 -11.39
CA GLU A 32 6.03 -19.34 -12.50
C GLU A 32 7.46 -18.77 -12.33
N PHE A 33 7.95 -18.75 -11.08
CA PHE A 33 9.26 -18.21 -10.69
C PHE A 33 10.26 -19.28 -10.24
N VAL A 34 9.99 -20.59 -10.40
CA VAL A 34 10.87 -21.68 -9.92
C VAL A 34 12.29 -21.62 -10.50
N ASP A 35 12.44 -21.14 -11.73
CA ASP A 35 13.74 -21.05 -12.40
C ASP A 35 14.45 -19.69 -12.21
N VAL A 36 13.83 -18.77 -11.48
CA VAL A 36 14.33 -17.40 -11.32
C VAL A 36 15.38 -17.35 -10.21
N LYS A 37 16.59 -16.91 -10.55
CA LYS A 37 17.77 -16.93 -9.67
C LYS A 37 18.23 -15.55 -9.27
N THR A 38 17.78 -14.50 -9.95
CA THR A 38 18.21 -13.12 -9.68
C THR A 38 17.04 -12.16 -9.65
N PHE A 39 17.21 -11.04 -8.95
CA PHE A 39 16.24 -9.96 -8.94
C PHE A 39 16.00 -9.40 -10.35
N GLY A 40 17.03 -9.32 -11.19
CA GLY A 40 16.90 -8.91 -12.58
C GLY A 40 15.95 -9.85 -13.34
N GLU A 41 16.17 -11.16 -13.24
CA GLU A 41 15.29 -12.17 -13.85
C GLU A 41 13.86 -12.09 -13.31
N LEU A 42 13.68 -11.87 -12.01
CA LEU A 42 12.36 -11.71 -11.40
C LEU A 42 11.63 -10.47 -11.95
N SER A 43 12.33 -9.33 -11.94
CA SER A 43 11.80 -8.06 -12.44
C SER A 43 11.43 -8.17 -13.91
N ASP A 44 12.31 -8.73 -14.75
CA ASP A 44 12.05 -8.92 -16.17
C ASP A 44 10.83 -9.82 -16.40
N ARG A 45 10.70 -10.91 -15.63
CA ARG A 45 9.56 -11.85 -15.75
C ARG A 45 8.23 -11.21 -15.31
N ILE A 46 8.25 -10.39 -14.26
CA ILE A 46 7.09 -9.58 -13.85
C ILE A 46 6.72 -8.59 -14.96
N ILE A 47 7.70 -7.86 -15.48
CA ILE A 47 7.48 -6.83 -16.51
C ILE A 47 6.94 -7.46 -17.80
N ASP A 48 7.49 -8.59 -18.23
CA ASP A 48 7.07 -9.29 -19.44
C ASP A 48 5.67 -9.89 -19.30
N LYS A 49 5.21 -10.16 -18.07
CA LYS A 49 3.82 -10.54 -17.79
C LYS A 49 2.83 -9.40 -18.04
N ILE A 50 3.28 -8.13 -17.94
CA ILE A 50 2.45 -6.96 -18.19
C ILE A 50 2.27 -6.79 -19.69
N ASN A 51 1.26 -7.45 -20.25
CA ASN A 51 0.94 -7.41 -21.68
C ASN A 51 0.18 -6.12 -22.07
N LEU A 52 0.84 -4.96 -21.92
CA LEU A 52 0.30 -3.64 -22.22
C LEU A 52 1.26 -2.85 -23.13
N GLU A 53 0.77 -1.77 -23.73
CA GLU A 53 1.60 -0.93 -24.60
C GLU A 53 2.58 -0.08 -23.79
N ASN A 54 3.86 -0.05 -24.18
CA ASN A 54 4.84 0.81 -23.51
C ASN A 54 4.61 2.29 -23.86
N SER A 55 4.64 3.17 -22.85
CA SER A 55 4.55 4.62 -23.00
C SER A 55 5.45 5.30 -21.99
N ASP A 56 6.37 6.14 -22.48
CA ASP A 56 7.40 6.80 -21.67
C ASP A 56 6.87 7.91 -20.74
N SER A 57 5.56 8.18 -20.76
CA SER A 57 4.96 9.17 -19.87
C SER A 57 5.02 8.73 -18.40
N CYS A 58 5.43 9.65 -17.51
CA CYS A 58 5.59 9.40 -16.08
C CYS A 58 4.24 9.14 -15.40
N THR A 59 4.09 8.00 -14.73
CA THR A 59 2.85 7.63 -14.03
C THR A 59 2.67 8.46 -12.78
N THR A 60 3.74 8.72 -12.02
CA THR A 60 3.65 9.55 -10.80
C THR A 60 3.09 10.94 -11.09
N GLN A 61 3.50 11.56 -12.21
CA GLN A 61 2.95 12.85 -12.63
C GLN A 61 1.47 12.75 -13.01
N GLN A 62 1.08 11.72 -13.75
CA GLN A 62 -0.33 11.47 -14.11
C GLN A 62 -1.18 11.23 -12.87
N ALA A 63 -0.68 10.44 -11.92
CA ALA A 63 -1.29 10.17 -10.63
C ALA A 63 -1.51 11.47 -9.85
N PHE A 64 -0.51 12.35 -9.80
CA PHE A 64 -0.61 13.64 -9.11
C PHE A 64 -1.74 14.49 -9.71
N TYR A 65 -1.79 14.61 -11.04
CA TYR A 65 -2.84 15.40 -11.69
C TYR A 65 -4.23 14.79 -11.51
N LYS A 66 -4.35 13.46 -11.59
CA LYS A 66 -5.60 12.74 -11.35
C LYS A 66 -6.08 12.94 -9.91
N LEU A 67 -5.19 12.78 -8.94
CA LEU A 67 -5.45 12.98 -7.52
C LEU A 67 -5.84 14.43 -7.23
N ARG A 68 -5.06 15.41 -7.72
CA ARG A 68 -5.35 16.84 -7.58
C ARG A 68 -6.73 17.18 -8.11
N LYS A 69 -7.09 16.71 -9.31
CA LYS A 69 -8.42 16.93 -9.91
C LYS A 69 -9.54 16.35 -9.05
N ALA A 70 -9.33 15.17 -8.45
CA ALA A 70 -10.30 14.55 -7.56
C ALA A 70 -10.42 15.29 -6.22
N MET A 71 -9.30 15.78 -5.67
CA MET A 71 -9.28 16.56 -4.43
C MET A 71 -10.00 17.91 -4.58
N LEU A 72 -9.78 18.63 -5.69
CA LEU A 72 -10.45 19.91 -5.98
C LEU A 72 -11.98 19.80 -6.06
N LYS A 73 -12.54 18.59 -6.25
CA LYS A 73 -14.00 18.35 -6.21
C LYS A 73 -14.55 18.19 -4.79
N VAL A 74 -13.70 17.95 -3.80
CA VAL A 74 -14.10 17.62 -2.42
C VAL A 74 -13.52 18.57 -1.37
N THR A 75 -12.65 19.48 -1.80
CA THR A 75 -12.04 20.53 -0.97
C THR A 75 -12.23 21.90 -1.62
N ASP A 76 -12.25 22.94 -0.80
CA ASP A 76 -12.34 24.33 -1.24
C ASP A 76 -10.94 24.96 -1.48
N TYR A 77 -9.90 24.12 -1.54
CA TYR A 77 -8.52 24.57 -1.71
C TYR A 77 -8.27 24.97 -3.16
N GLY A 78 -7.73 26.17 -3.39
CA GLY A 78 -7.50 26.69 -4.74
C GLY A 78 -6.28 26.09 -5.45
N ASN A 79 -5.19 25.84 -4.73
CA ASN A 79 -3.96 25.29 -5.29
C ASN A 79 -3.42 24.16 -4.42
N ILE A 80 -3.29 22.97 -4.99
CA ILE A 80 -2.77 21.78 -4.33
C ILE A 80 -1.42 21.45 -4.97
N LYS A 81 -0.38 21.43 -4.14
CA LYS A 81 1.00 21.06 -4.50
C LYS A 81 1.36 19.72 -3.86
N SER A 82 2.47 19.13 -4.27
CA SER A 82 3.00 17.89 -3.67
C SER A 82 3.25 18.03 -2.17
N GLU A 83 3.69 19.20 -1.71
CA GLU A 83 4.03 19.46 -0.31
C GLU A 83 2.81 19.80 0.54
N THR A 84 1.65 20.00 -0.09
CA THR A 84 0.42 20.34 0.63
C THR A 84 0.06 19.24 1.63
N LEU A 85 -0.24 19.62 2.87
CA LEU A 85 -0.56 18.67 3.92
C LEU A 85 -1.96 18.10 3.74
N LEU A 86 -2.08 16.77 3.87
CA LEU A 86 -3.39 16.10 3.84
C LEU A 86 -4.28 16.56 4.99
N SER A 87 -3.69 16.91 6.14
CA SER A 87 -4.41 17.42 7.31
C SER A 87 -5.09 18.75 7.06
N GLU A 88 -4.52 19.61 6.21
CA GLU A 88 -5.08 20.89 5.79
C GLU A 88 -6.23 20.70 4.79
N LEU A 89 -6.04 19.82 3.80
CA LEU A 89 -7.06 19.51 2.80
C LEU A 89 -8.29 18.82 3.41
N PHE A 90 -8.06 17.97 4.41
CA PHE A 90 -9.07 17.13 5.02
C PHE A 90 -9.03 17.28 6.55
N PRO A 91 -9.67 18.30 7.14
CA PRO A 91 -9.68 18.50 8.58
C PRO A 91 -10.50 17.41 9.31
N LYS A 92 -10.18 17.13 10.58
CA LYS A 92 -10.67 15.96 11.34
C LYS A 92 -12.20 15.85 11.47
N GLN A 93 -12.92 16.98 11.40
CA GLN A 93 -14.38 17.04 11.57
C GLN A 93 -15.08 16.19 10.50
N ASN A 94 -14.75 16.40 9.23
CA ASN A 94 -15.42 15.78 8.08
C ASN A 94 -14.51 14.84 7.25
N ARG A 95 -13.33 14.52 7.78
CA ARG A 95 -12.27 13.74 7.10
C ARG A 95 -12.77 12.44 6.47
N ILE A 96 -13.44 11.58 7.24
CA ILE A 96 -13.91 10.27 6.76
C ILE A 96 -14.85 10.42 5.54
N SER A 97 -15.81 11.34 5.62
CA SER A 97 -16.75 11.56 4.52
C SER A 97 -16.05 12.16 3.29
N LYS A 98 -15.13 13.12 3.47
CA LYS A 98 -14.39 13.71 2.35
C LYS A 98 -13.45 12.72 1.68
N ILE A 99 -12.76 11.87 2.46
CA ILE A 99 -11.93 10.79 1.91
C ILE A 99 -12.78 9.77 1.16
N LYS A 100 -13.95 9.39 1.69
CA LYS A 100 -14.86 8.49 0.96
C LYS A 100 -15.30 9.09 -0.39
N LYS A 101 -15.68 10.38 -0.42
CA LYS A 101 -15.99 11.08 -1.67
C LYS A 101 -14.79 11.17 -2.62
N LEU A 102 -13.58 11.32 -2.09
CA LEU A 102 -12.35 11.30 -2.89
C LEU A 102 -12.15 9.92 -3.55
N GLU A 103 -12.29 8.84 -2.78
CA GLU A 103 -12.21 7.46 -3.28
C GLU A 103 -13.29 7.17 -4.34
N ASP A 104 -14.52 7.64 -4.09
CA ASP A 104 -15.62 7.49 -5.04
C ASP A 104 -15.31 8.24 -6.36
N ASN A 105 -14.71 9.43 -6.28
CA ASN A 105 -14.25 10.18 -7.47
C ASN A 105 -13.05 9.52 -8.19
N LEU A 106 -12.19 8.80 -7.47
CA LEU A 106 -11.05 8.08 -8.04
C LEU A 106 -11.43 6.73 -8.64
N GLY A 107 -12.52 6.12 -8.15
CA GLY A 107 -12.98 4.79 -8.55
C GLY A 107 -12.24 3.64 -7.85
N PHE A 108 -11.49 3.92 -6.79
CA PHE A 108 -10.79 2.91 -5.98
C PHE A 108 -10.51 3.43 -4.56
N LYS A 109 -10.26 2.49 -3.65
CA LYS A 109 -9.93 2.78 -2.25
C LYS A 109 -8.48 3.15 -2.09
N ILE A 110 -8.18 4.20 -1.34
CA ILE A 110 -6.80 4.65 -1.09
C ILE A 110 -6.30 4.24 0.30
N GLY A 111 -7.22 4.01 1.25
CA GLY A 111 -6.89 3.43 2.56
C GLY A 111 -5.87 4.23 3.37
N ILE A 112 -6.08 5.54 3.52
CA ILE A 112 -5.10 6.45 4.14
C ILE A 112 -5.43 6.85 5.59
N LEU A 113 -6.57 6.38 6.11
CA LEU A 113 -7.06 6.72 7.45
C LEU A 113 -6.76 5.59 8.42
N GLU A 114 -6.20 5.95 9.57
CA GLU A 114 -5.83 5.02 10.62
C GLU A 114 -6.42 5.42 11.98
N PRO A 115 -6.65 4.45 12.88
CA PRO A 115 -7.01 4.74 14.27
C PRO A 115 -5.89 5.46 15.01
N LYS A 116 -6.25 6.10 16.14
CA LYS A 116 -5.24 6.66 17.04
C LYS A 116 -4.41 5.55 17.66
N LEU A 117 -3.08 5.69 17.62
CA LEU A 117 -2.13 4.72 18.16
C LEU A 117 -2.45 4.32 19.60
N ILE A 118 -2.80 5.27 20.46
CA ILE A 118 -3.15 5.01 21.87
C ILE A 118 -4.35 4.06 21.98
N LEU A 119 -5.40 4.24 21.16
CA LEU A 119 -6.57 3.35 21.16
C LEU A 119 -6.20 1.95 20.69
N THR A 120 -5.36 1.85 19.65
CA THR A 120 -4.85 0.59 19.14
C THR A 120 -4.04 -0.16 20.19
N LEU A 121 -3.16 0.54 20.92
CA LEU A 121 -2.35 -0.04 22.00
C LEU A 121 -3.21 -0.53 23.17
N LEU A 122 -4.21 0.26 23.59
CA LEU A 122 -5.12 -0.14 24.67
C LEU A 122 -5.91 -1.42 24.31
N LEU A 123 -6.44 -1.50 23.08
CA LEU A 123 -7.15 -2.69 22.62
C LEU A 123 -6.23 -3.89 22.47
N PHE A 124 -4.96 -3.68 22.10
CA PHE A 124 -3.97 -4.75 22.02
C PHE A 124 -3.62 -5.32 23.39
N LEU A 125 -3.39 -4.46 24.39
CA LEU A 125 -3.18 -4.88 25.78
C LEU A 125 -4.42 -5.58 26.36
N LEU A 126 -5.62 -5.12 26.00
CA LEU A 126 -6.88 -5.78 26.37
C LEU A 126 -6.97 -7.18 25.74
N LEU A 127 -6.59 -7.32 24.47
CA LEU A 127 -6.56 -8.61 23.78
C LEU A 127 -5.58 -9.58 24.46
N LEU A 128 -4.35 -9.15 24.74
CA LEU A 128 -3.35 -9.98 25.42
C LEU A 128 -3.78 -10.38 26.84
N SER A 129 -4.33 -9.45 27.62
CA SER A 129 -4.82 -9.77 28.96
C SER A 129 -6.04 -10.72 28.91
N SER A 130 -6.90 -10.60 27.90
CA SER A 130 -8.02 -11.53 27.71
C SER A 130 -7.57 -12.97 27.46
N PHE A 131 -6.48 -13.18 26.71
CA PHE A 131 -5.93 -14.52 26.50
C PHE A 131 -5.49 -15.19 27.81
N ILE A 132 -4.83 -14.43 28.70
CA ILE A 132 -4.42 -14.94 30.01
C ILE A 132 -5.67 -15.25 30.87
N LEU A 133 -6.65 -14.35 30.88
CA LEU A 133 -7.87 -14.51 31.66
C LEU A 133 -8.74 -15.69 31.22
N ILE A 134 -8.69 -16.11 29.95
CA ILE A 134 -9.43 -17.29 29.48
C ILE A 134 -9.00 -18.56 30.25
N PHE A 135 -7.71 -18.69 30.58
CA PHE A 135 -7.20 -19.84 31.33
C PHE A 135 -7.50 -19.78 32.83
N ILE A 136 -7.74 -18.58 33.38
CA ILE A 136 -8.05 -18.38 34.81
C ILE A 136 -9.57 -18.49 35.03
N GLU A 137 -10.33 -17.66 34.32
CA GLU A 137 -11.78 -17.52 34.47
C GLU A 137 -12.41 -17.20 33.09
N TRP A 138 -12.69 -18.24 32.32
CA TRP A 138 -13.16 -18.13 30.93
C TRP A 138 -14.43 -17.28 30.75
N LYS A 139 -15.29 -17.23 31.78
CA LYS A 139 -16.52 -16.40 31.79
C LYS A 139 -16.23 -14.90 31.65
N ILE A 140 -15.05 -14.45 32.09
CA ILE A 140 -14.59 -13.05 31.95
C ILE A 140 -13.67 -12.92 30.73
N GLY A 141 -12.78 -13.89 30.52
CA GLY A 141 -11.82 -13.88 29.43
C GLY A 141 -12.48 -13.81 28.04
N ILE A 142 -13.52 -14.61 27.79
CA ILE A 142 -14.20 -14.65 26.48
C ILE A 142 -14.87 -13.31 26.15
N PRO A 143 -15.68 -12.68 27.03
CA PRO A 143 -16.23 -11.35 26.76
C PRO A 143 -15.17 -10.28 26.50
N CYS A 144 -14.07 -10.26 27.26
CA CYS A 144 -12.97 -9.30 27.03
C CYS A 144 -12.31 -9.52 25.66
N PHE A 145 -12.12 -10.78 25.27
CA PHE A 145 -11.59 -11.13 23.96
C PHE A 145 -12.52 -10.61 22.85
N ILE A 146 -13.82 -10.92 22.91
CA ILE A 146 -14.81 -10.45 21.93
C ILE A 146 -14.84 -8.92 21.87
N LEU A 147 -14.84 -8.25 23.04
CA LEU A 147 -14.84 -6.80 23.14
C LEU A 147 -13.61 -6.19 22.46
N SER A 148 -12.43 -6.78 22.63
CA SER A 148 -11.22 -6.30 21.98
C SER A 148 -11.29 -6.41 20.45
N ILE A 149 -11.77 -7.55 19.92
CA ILE A 149 -11.93 -7.77 18.48
C ILE A 149 -12.96 -6.81 17.86
N VAL A 150 -14.11 -6.63 18.52
CA VAL A 150 -15.12 -5.66 18.09
C VAL A 150 -14.57 -4.24 18.17
N GLY A 151 -13.85 -3.91 19.23
CA GLY A 151 -13.16 -2.64 19.41
C GLY A 151 -12.21 -2.33 18.25
N PHE A 152 -11.35 -3.28 17.86
CA PHE A 152 -10.46 -3.15 16.71
C PHE A 152 -11.22 -2.85 15.42
N LYS A 153 -12.32 -3.57 15.14
CA LYS A 153 -13.16 -3.29 13.97
C LYS A 153 -13.74 -1.87 13.99
N ILE A 154 -14.20 -1.40 15.15
CA ILE A 154 -14.77 -0.06 15.31
C ILE A 154 -13.69 1.01 15.09
N ILE A 155 -12.55 0.91 15.77
CA ILE A 155 -11.50 1.95 15.65
C ILE A 155 -10.93 2.02 14.24
N ASN A 156 -10.78 0.89 13.55
CA ASN A 156 -10.32 0.85 12.16
C ASN A 156 -11.32 1.50 11.21
N LYS A 157 -12.63 1.36 11.48
CA LYS A 157 -13.68 1.99 10.68
C LYS A 157 -13.78 3.50 10.91
N PHE A 158 -13.46 3.97 12.12
CA PHE A 158 -13.57 5.38 12.51
C PHE A 158 -12.21 6.08 12.65
N GLY A 159 -11.15 5.48 12.11
CA GLY A 159 -9.83 6.07 12.03
C GLY A 159 -9.87 7.44 11.36
N LYS A 160 -9.19 8.41 11.96
CA LYS A 160 -9.12 9.79 11.47
C LYS A 160 -7.69 10.30 11.37
N GLU A 161 -6.69 9.53 11.78
CA GLU A 161 -5.31 9.96 11.64
C GLU A 161 -4.81 9.61 10.24
N PHE A 162 -3.88 10.39 9.70
CA PHE A 162 -3.22 10.07 8.44
C PHE A 162 -1.85 9.46 8.72
N LYS A 163 -1.52 8.35 8.06
CA LYS A 163 -0.16 7.80 8.05
C LYS A 163 0.77 8.63 7.17
N LEU A 164 0.24 9.16 6.07
CA LEU A 164 0.95 10.03 5.13
C LEU A 164 0.72 11.49 5.51
N LYS A 165 1.74 12.32 5.30
CA LYS A 165 1.69 13.76 5.62
C LYS A 165 1.21 14.58 4.43
N THR A 166 1.74 14.28 3.25
CA THR A 166 1.62 15.16 2.07
C THR A 166 0.87 14.53 0.90
N VAL A 167 0.42 15.36 -0.04
CA VAL A 167 -0.19 14.90 -1.30
C VAL A 167 0.83 14.16 -2.16
N GLY A 168 2.11 14.53 -2.12
CA GLY A 168 3.20 13.84 -2.81
C GLY A 168 3.34 12.41 -2.33
N GLU A 169 3.40 12.19 -1.02
CA GLU A 169 3.43 10.84 -0.43
C GLU A 169 2.21 10.01 -0.81
N LEU A 170 1.02 10.62 -0.84
CA LEU A 170 -0.19 9.94 -1.31
C LEU A 170 -0.12 9.59 -2.80
N THR A 171 0.46 10.47 -3.61
CA THR A 171 0.67 10.24 -5.04
C THR A 171 1.59 9.04 -5.26
N GLU A 172 2.70 8.96 -4.54
CA GLU A 172 3.59 7.80 -4.58
C GLU A 172 2.87 6.51 -4.17
N LYS A 173 2.09 6.56 -3.08
CA LYS A 173 1.31 5.41 -2.61
C LYS A 173 0.33 4.90 -3.67
N ILE A 174 -0.50 5.77 -4.26
CA ILE A 174 -1.49 5.34 -5.26
C ILE A 174 -0.83 4.89 -6.56
N THR A 175 0.31 5.48 -6.93
CA THR A 175 1.08 5.04 -8.11
C THR A 175 1.60 3.63 -7.90
N ARG A 176 2.10 3.34 -6.70
CA ARG A 176 2.64 2.01 -6.36
C ARG A 176 1.56 0.94 -6.25
N GLU A 177 0.48 1.23 -5.54
CA GLU A 177 -0.56 0.24 -5.23
C GLU A 177 -1.64 0.10 -6.31
N HIS A 178 -1.79 1.12 -7.17
CA HIS A 178 -2.82 1.19 -8.20
C HIS A 178 -2.24 1.76 -9.51
N TYR A 179 -1.13 1.19 -9.99
CA TYR A 179 -0.36 1.73 -11.12
C TYR A 179 -1.22 1.96 -12.36
N LEU A 180 -1.95 0.94 -12.84
CA LEU A 180 -2.78 1.07 -14.04
C LEU A 180 -3.93 2.06 -13.85
N LYS A 181 -4.51 2.13 -12.65
CA LYS A 181 -5.56 3.11 -12.35
C LYS A 181 -5.00 4.52 -12.21
N SER A 182 -3.71 4.69 -11.99
CA SER A 182 -3.05 6.00 -11.90
C SER A 182 -2.74 6.59 -13.28
N ARG A 183 -2.61 5.75 -14.32
CA ARG A 183 -2.40 6.19 -15.69
C ARG A 183 -3.65 6.79 -16.32
N SER A 184 -3.42 7.71 -17.26
CA SER A 184 -4.46 8.34 -18.07
C SER A 184 -5.06 7.34 -19.06
N ASN A 185 -4.21 6.48 -19.64
CA ASN A 185 -4.62 5.31 -20.40
C ASN A 185 -4.22 4.04 -19.62
N PRO A 186 -5.18 3.33 -18.99
CA PRO A 186 -4.91 2.10 -18.25
C PRO A 186 -4.37 0.94 -19.10
N LYS A 187 -4.40 1.05 -20.44
CA LYS A 187 -3.84 0.04 -21.36
C LYS A 187 -2.36 0.26 -21.70
N THR A 188 -1.71 1.19 -21.02
CA THR A 188 -0.28 1.49 -21.20
C THR A 188 0.46 1.33 -19.90
N PHE A 189 1.78 1.15 -19.96
CA PHE A 189 2.67 1.24 -18.81
C PHE A 189 4.02 1.81 -19.24
N ASN A 190 4.84 2.26 -18.30
CA ASN A 190 6.21 2.69 -18.59
C ASN A 190 7.16 1.62 -18.05
N ARG A 191 7.81 0.87 -18.96
CA ARG A 191 8.69 -0.25 -18.59
C ARG A 191 9.82 0.19 -17.65
N ASN A 192 10.50 1.28 -17.99
CA ASN A 192 11.63 1.79 -17.20
C ASN A 192 11.19 2.28 -15.81
N GLU A 193 10.02 2.93 -15.72
CA GLU A 193 9.46 3.35 -14.43
C GLU A 193 9.08 2.15 -13.55
N VAL A 194 8.50 1.11 -14.15
CA VAL A 194 8.10 -0.11 -13.42
C VAL A 194 9.32 -0.84 -12.88
N GLU A 195 10.39 -0.97 -13.67
CA GLU A 195 11.64 -1.60 -13.22
C GLU A 195 12.21 -0.91 -11.97
N ILE A 196 12.33 0.42 -12.01
CA ILE A 196 12.80 1.22 -10.86
C ILE A 196 11.83 1.08 -9.67
N MET A 197 10.52 1.07 -9.94
CA MET A 197 9.50 0.92 -8.91
C MET A 197 9.57 -0.44 -8.24
N LEU A 198 9.76 -1.53 -8.99
CA LEU A 198 9.94 -2.88 -8.44
C LEU A 198 11.19 -2.95 -7.57
N ALA A 199 12.32 -2.43 -8.03
CA ALA A 199 13.56 -2.41 -7.23
C ALA A 199 13.37 -1.68 -5.89
N LYS A 200 12.73 -0.50 -5.91
CA LYS A 200 12.41 0.25 -4.69
C LYS A 200 11.44 -0.53 -3.79
N TRP A 201 10.44 -1.20 -4.38
CA TRP A 201 9.43 -1.91 -3.62
C TRP A 201 10.03 -3.12 -2.88
N PHE A 202 10.76 -3.97 -3.59
CA PHE A 202 11.46 -5.12 -3.02
C PHE A 202 12.48 -4.71 -1.96
N SER A 203 13.29 -3.67 -2.23
CA SER A 203 14.25 -3.15 -1.23
C SER A 203 13.54 -2.68 0.05
N SER A 204 12.43 -1.95 -0.08
CA SER A 204 11.71 -1.41 1.08
C SER A 204 10.94 -2.45 1.90
N GLU A 205 10.33 -3.44 1.26
CA GLU A 205 9.47 -4.43 1.92
C GLU A 205 10.30 -5.58 2.50
N LEU A 206 11.40 -5.96 1.85
CA LEU A 206 12.29 -7.03 2.29
C LEU A 206 13.46 -6.51 3.14
N ILE A 207 13.55 -5.20 3.39
CA ILE A 207 14.61 -4.54 4.16
C ILE A 207 16.00 -4.89 3.59
N LEU A 208 16.14 -4.69 2.27
CA LEU A 208 17.37 -5.00 1.54
C LEU A 208 18.06 -3.71 1.10
N ASP A 209 19.36 -3.65 1.29
CA ASP A 209 20.19 -2.56 0.78
C ASP A 209 20.39 -2.70 -0.74
N ASP A 210 20.15 -1.61 -1.48
CA ASP A 210 20.41 -1.39 -2.91
C ASP A 210 20.40 -2.66 -3.80
N LEU A 211 19.19 -3.06 -4.21
CA LEU A 211 19.00 -4.17 -5.16
C LEU A 211 19.62 -3.84 -6.53
N THR A 212 20.51 -4.74 -6.96
CA THR A 212 21.05 -4.75 -8.33
C THR A 212 20.42 -5.89 -9.11
N LYS A 213 20.47 -5.84 -10.45
CA LYS A 213 19.98 -6.96 -11.29
C LYS A 213 20.62 -8.30 -10.93
N GLU A 214 21.89 -8.29 -10.52
CA GLU A 214 22.68 -9.47 -10.18
C GLU A 214 22.42 -10.01 -8.76
N SER A 215 21.59 -9.35 -7.96
CA SER A 215 21.26 -9.81 -6.61
C SER A 215 20.56 -11.16 -6.68
N LYS A 216 21.13 -12.19 -6.04
CA LYS A 216 20.61 -13.57 -6.12
C LYS A 216 19.37 -13.77 -5.26
N LEU A 217 18.37 -14.46 -5.81
CA LEU A 217 17.22 -15.02 -5.10
C LEU A 217 17.59 -16.45 -4.66
N GLY A 218 17.48 -16.70 -3.34
CA GLY A 218 17.81 -17.99 -2.72
C GLY A 218 16.75 -19.04 -2.95
#